data_AF-A0A7J4EUB5-F1
#
_entry.id   AF-A0A7J4EUB5-F1
#
_cell.length_a   1.000
_cell.length_b   1.000
_cell.length_c   1.000
_cell.angle_alpha   90.00
_cell.angle_beta   90.00
_cell.angle_gamma   90.00
#
_symmetry.space_group_name_H-M   'P 1'
#
loop_
_entity.id
_entity.type
_entity.pdbx_description
1 polymer ?
#
loop_
_entity_poly.entity_id
_entity_poly.type
_entity_poly.pdbx_seq_one_letter_code
_entity_poly.pdbx_strand_id
1 'polypeptide(L)' 'MSIKEELMESLEKMFGELMMRDDIDFDRIKWEFDYIIYPGIGSYIADGSLTKEEGKEVFVFCELKLRELKIAFETR' A
#
# COMPACT_ATOMS: atom_id res chain seq x y z
N MET A 1 -18.14 4.17 -7.18
CA MET A 1 -17.02 3.39 -6.64
C MET A 1 -17.13 3.42 -5.13
N SER A 2 -16.80 2.31 -4.48
CA SER A 2 -16.59 2.26 -3.04
C SER A 2 -15.23 2.87 -2.70
N ILE A 3 -15.06 3.33 -1.45
CA ILE A 3 -13.75 3.81 -0.94
C ILE A 3 -12.67 2.73 -1.06
N LYS A 4 -13.04 1.46 -0.86
CA LYS A 4 -12.16 0.32 -1.07
C LYS A 4 -11.62 0.26 -2.50
N GLU A 5 -12.49 0.36 -3.50
CA GLU A 5 -12.09 0.30 -4.92
C GLU A 5 -11.13 1.45 -5.27
N GLU A 6 -11.47 2.68 -4.86
CA GLU A 6 -10.62 3.85 -5.10
C GLU A 6 -9.25 3.72 -4.43
N LEU A 7 -9.21 3.18 -3.22
CA LEU A 7 -7.98 2.95 -2.48
C LEU A 7 -7.13 1.86 -3.15
N MET A 8 -7.74 0.76 -3.56
CA MET A 8 -7.05 -0.34 -4.24
C MET A 8 -6.48 0.11 -5.59
N GLU A 9 -7.23 0.87 -6.39
CA GLU A 9 -6.76 1.44 -7.65
C GLU A 9 -5.59 2.41 -7.44
N SER A 10 -5.70 3.27 -6.42
CA SER A 10 -4.64 4.23 -6.08
C SER A 10 -3.36 3.53 -5.63
N LEU A 11 -3.48 2.49 -4.80
CA LEU A 11 -2.34 1.71 -4.32
C LEU A 11 -1.70 0.90 -5.46
N GLU A 12 -2.48 0.24 -6.32
CA GLU A 12 -1.97 -0.49 -7.49
C GLU A 12 -1.15 0.45 -8.39
N LYS A 13 -1.68 1.64 -8.68
CA LYS A 13 -0.97 2.66 -9.45
C LYS A 13 0.34 3.08 -8.76
N MET A 14 0.29 3.38 -7.47
CA MET A 14 1.46 3.77 -6.70
C MET A 14 2.56 2.69 -6.72
N PHE A 15 2.21 1.41 -6.52
CA PHE A 15 3.17 0.32 -6.60
C PHE A 15 3.76 0.18 -8.01
N GLY A 16 2.95 0.33 -9.05
CA GLY A 16 3.42 0.34 -10.44
C GLY A 16 4.46 1.43 -10.69
N GLU A 17 4.22 2.64 -10.17
CA GLU A 17 5.17 3.75 -10.25
C GLU A 17 6.46 3.47 -9.47
N LEU A 18 6.35 2.94 -8.24
CA LEU A 18 7.52 2.60 -7.40
C LEU A 18 8.42 1.54 -8.05
N MET A 19 7.85 0.55 -8.74
CA MET A 19 8.63 -0.47 -9.47
C MET A 19 9.51 0.13 -10.58
N MET A 20 9.09 1.26 -11.18
CA MET A 20 9.83 1.93 -12.25
C MET A 20 10.87 2.94 -11.75
N ARG A 21 10.89 3.25 -10.45
CA ARG A 21 11.81 4.22 -9.87
C ARG A 21 13.12 3.56 -9.45
N ASP A 22 14.24 4.19 -9.80
CA ASP A 22 15.59 3.76 -9.41
C ASP A 22 16.21 4.69 -8.35
N ASP A 23 15.52 5.78 -8.00
CA ASP A 23 15.99 6.84 -7.11
C ASP A 23 15.49 6.71 -5.66
N ILE A 24 14.77 5.64 -5.36
CA ILE A 24 14.18 5.37 -4.05
C ILE A 24 14.69 4.03 -3.54
N ASP A 25 14.89 3.91 -2.23
CA ASP A 25 15.24 2.65 -1.58
C ASP A 25 14.00 1.99 -0.93
N PHE A 26 14.08 0.68 -0.71
CA PHE A 26 12.96 -0.09 -0.15
C PHE A 26 12.65 0.32 1.30
N ASP A 27 13.65 0.69 2.09
CA ASP A 27 13.47 1.05 3.51
C ASP A 27 12.65 2.33 3.66
N ARG A 28 12.84 3.31 2.78
CA ARG A 28 12.04 4.53 2.71
C ARG A 28 10.60 4.22 2.34
N ILE A 29 10.38 3.35 1.35
CA ILE A 29 9.02 2.94 0.97
C ILE A 29 8.34 2.27 2.16
N LYS A 30 9.03 1.33 2.81
CA LYS A 30 8.51 0.67 4.01
C LYS A 30 8.15 1.67 5.11
N TRP A 31 9.02 2.66 5.34
CA TRP A 31 8.73 3.74 6.30
C TRP A 31 7.47 4.52 5.93
N GLU A 32 7.29 4.89 4.66
CA GLU A 32 6.07 5.58 4.19
C GLU A 32 4.81 4.72 4.42
N PHE A 33 4.91 3.40 4.25
CA PHE A 33 3.80 2.49 4.56
C PHE A 33 3.47 2.46 6.05
N ASP A 34 4.48 2.26 6.90
CA ASP A 34 4.31 2.14 8.35
C ASP A 34 3.74 3.43 8.98
N TYR A 35 4.12 4.60 8.46
CA TYR A 35 3.81 5.90 9.10
C TYR A 35 2.77 6.75 8.37
N ILE A 36 2.46 6.46 7.11
CA ILE A 36 1.52 7.26 6.31
C ILE A 36 0.37 6.39 5.81
N ILE A 37 0.68 5.34 5.05
CA ILE A 37 -0.36 4.54 4.36
C ILE A 37 -1.19 3.75 5.37
N TYR A 38 -0.56 2.94 6.23
CA TYR A 38 -1.30 2.13 7.21
C TYR A 38 -2.09 2.94 8.23
N PRO A 39 -1.56 4.06 8.78
CA PRO A 39 -2.38 4.97 9.58
C PRO A 39 -3.58 5.53 8.80
N GLY A 40 -3.40 5.92 7.53
CA GLY A 40 -4.49 6.40 6.69
C GLY A 40 -5.59 5.36 6.48
N ILE A 41 -5.22 4.10 6.21
CA ILE A 41 -6.18 2.98 6.14
C ILE A 41 -6.89 2.80 7.48
N GLY A 42 -6.15 2.86 8.59
CA GLY A 42 -6.70 2.80 9.94
C GLY A 42 -7.73 3.90 10.22
N SER A 43 -7.51 5.12 9.73
CA SER A 43 -8.46 6.23 9.85
C SER A 43 -9.79 5.94 9.13
N TYR A 44 -9.75 5.41 7.90
CA TYR A 44 -10.97 5.03 7.19
C TYR A 44 -11.76 3.90 7.87
N ILE A 45 -11.06 2.99 8.56
CA ILE A 45 -11.73 1.96 9.38
C ILE A 45 -12.38 2.62 10.60
N ALA A 46 -11.70 3.56 11.25
CA ALA A 46 -12.18 4.22 12.45
C ALA A 46 -13.40 5.14 12.19
N ASP A 47 -13.47 5.78 11.03
CA ASP A 47 -14.59 6.64 10.65
C ASP A 47 -15.78 5.89 10.01
N GLY A 48 -15.61 4.59 9.71
CA GLY A 48 -16.64 3.72 9.16
C GLY A 48 -16.74 3.73 7.63
N SER A 49 -15.86 4.45 6.93
CA SER A 49 -15.77 4.45 5.46
C SER A 49 -15.24 3.13 4.89
N LEU A 50 -14.51 2.37 5.71
CA LEU A 50 -14.06 1.01 5.43
C LEU A 50 -14.53 0.08 6.55
N THR A 51 -15.11 -1.06 6.19
CA THR A 51 -15.32 -2.13 7.17
C THR A 51 -13.98 -2.75 7.57
N LYS A 52 -13.97 -3.46 8.71
CA LYS A 52 -12.79 -4.17 9.19
C LYS A 52 -12.30 -5.23 8.19
N GLU A 53 -13.24 -5.95 7.57
CA GLU A 53 -12.98 -6.96 6.56
C GLU A 53 -12.36 -6.34 5.30
N GLU A 54 -12.94 -5.25 4.79
CA GLU A 54 -12.37 -4.54 3.64
C GLU A 54 -11.00 -3.95 3.95
N GLY A 55 -10.82 -3.36 5.13
CA GLY A 55 -9.52 -2.89 5.60
C GLY A 55 -8.48 -4.01 5.61
N LYS A 56 -8.86 -5.20 6.10
CA LYS A 56 -7.98 -6.39 6.09
C LYS A 56 -7.57 -6.79 4.67
N GLU A 57 -8.48 -6.74 3.71
CA GLU A 57 -8.17 -7.02 2.30
C GLU A 57 -7.14 -6.02 1.74
N VAL A 58 -7.32 -4.73 2.02
CA VAL A 58 -6.36 -3.69 1.60
C VAL A 58 -4.99 -3.92 2.23
N PHE A 59 -4.94 -4.24 3.53
CA PHE A 59 -3.68 -4.55 4.21
C PHE A 59 -2.97 -5.75 3.59
N VAL A 60 -3.69 -6.84 3.31
CA VAL A 60 -3.11 -8.02 2.67
C VAL A 60 -2.56 -7.69 1.29
N PHE A 61 -3.28 -6.87 0.52
CA PHE A 61 -2.82 -6.40 -0.79
C PHE A 61 -1.51 -5.62 -0.68
N CYS A 62 -1.42 -4.66 0.24
CA CYS A 62 -0.19 -3.87 0.47
C CYS A 62 1.00 -4.76 0.83
N GLU A 63 0.83 -5.72 1.75
CA GLU A 63 1.90 -6.62 2.17
C GLU A 63 2.41 -7.52 1.04
N LEU A 64 1.50 -8.02 0.19
CA LEU A 64 1.87 -8.81 -0.99
C LEU A 64 2.71 -7.97 -1.96
N LYS A 65 2.24 -6.76 -2.28
CA LYS A 65 2.94 -5.85 -3.20
C LYS A 65 4.27 -5.35 -2.65
N LEU A 66 4.36 -5.03 -1.35
CA LEU A 66 5.63 -4.68 -0.69
C LEU A 66 6.63 -5.83 -0.78
N ARG A 67 6.19 -7.08 -0.63
CA ARG A 67 7.06 -8.25 -0.79
C ARG A 67 7.58 -8.38 -2.22
N GLU A 68 6.72 -8.22 -3.22
CA GLU A 68 7.11 -8.23 -4.64
C GLU A 68 8.12 -7.12 -4.94
N LEU A 69 7.85 -5.91 -4.45
CA LEU A 69 8.72 -4.75 -4.60
C LEU A 69 10.10 -4.97 -3.96
N LYS A 70 10.12 -5.56 -2.76
CA LYS A 70 11.37 -5.92 -2.08
C LYS A 70 12.22 -6.86 -2.92
N ILE A 71 11.61 -7.93 -3.44
CA ILE A 71 12.30 -8.90 -4.30
C ILE A 71 12.85 -8.18 -5.53
N ALA A 72 12.04 -7.34 -6.19
CA ALA A 72 12.47 -6.60 -7.37
C ALA A 72 13.69 -5.71 -7.09
N PHE A 73 13.74 -5.07 -5.93
CA PHE A 73 14.86 -4.22 -5.50
C PHE A 73 16.12 -5.04 -5.16
N GLU A 74 15.97 -6.21 -4.55
CA GLU A 74 17.09 -7.11 -4.23
C GLU A 74 17.66 -7.80 -5.47
N THR A 75 16.86 -7.98 -6.52
CA THR A 75 17.27 -8.62 -7.79
C THR A 75 17.74 -7.64 -8.88
N ARG A 76 17.76 -6.34 -8.59
CA ARG A 76 18.18 -5.29 -9.52
C ARG A 76 19.69 -5.18 -9.67
#